data_AF-A0A1G1I1J1-F1
#
_entry.id   AF-A0A1G1I1J1-F1
#
_cell.length_a   1.000
_cell.length_b   1.000
_cell.length_c   1.000
_cell.angle_alpha   90.00
_cell.angle_beta   90.00
_cell.angle_gamma   90.00
#
_symmetry.space_group_name_H-M   'P 1'
#
loop_
_entity.id
_entity.type
_entity.pdbx_description
1 polymer ?
#
loop_
_entity_poly.entity_id
_entity_poly.type
_entity_poly.pdbx_seq_one_letter_code
_entity_poly.pdbx_strand_id
1 'polypeptide(L)'
;MEKTKTQIVFPDHLLKRLDQVVKRRQRSDFVAEAVEEKLKRLGAHQALKQVAGIWRDRDDLKTDADVTRYVKRLRATGAARAQRLKKARRGG
;
A
#
# COMPACT_ATOMS: atom_id res chain seq x y z
N MET A 1 23.63 6.06 1.10
CA MET A 1 22.98 6.23 -0.21
C MET A 1 23.56 7.47 -0.86
N GLU A 2 24.00 7.34 -2.10
CA GLU A 2 24.47 8.47 -2.89
C GLU A 2 23.27 9.34 -3.32
N LYS A 3 23.42 10.66 -3.24
CA LYS A 3 22.36 11.61 -3.64
C LYS A 3 22.84 12.37 -4.88
N THR A 4 22.09 12.26 -5.97
CA THR A 4 22.35 13.00 -7.21
C THR A 4 21.40 14.19 -7.32
N LYS A 5 21.91 15.35 -7.71
CA LYS A 5 21.07 16.53 -8.00
C LYS A 5 20.42 16.39 -9.36
N THR A 6 19.14 16.75 -9.44
CA THR A 6 18.38 16.80 -10.70
C THR A 6 17.56 18.08 -10.73
N GLN A 7 17.44 18.72 -11.90
CA GLN A 7 16.61 19.91 -12.08
C GLN A 7 15.22 19.49 -12.57
N ILE A 8 14.18 19.86 -11.82
CA ILE A 8 12.79 19.53 -12.13
C ILE A 8 12.00 20.83 -12.24
N VAL A 9 11.18 20.94 -13.29
CA VAL A 9 10.27 22.08 -13.47
C VAL A 9 9.02 21.86 -12.64
N PHE A 10 8.69 22.83 -11.78
CA PHE A 10 7.46 22.84 -11.00
C PHE A 10 6.53 23.95 -11.50
N PRO A 11 5.23 23.68 -11.65
CA PRO A 11 4.24 24.73 -11.82
C PRO A 11 4.26 25.67 -10.61
N ASP A 12 4.24 26.98 -10.86
CA ASP A 12 4.32 28.03 -9.83
C ASP A 12 3.31 27.84 -8.69
N HIS A 13 2.07 27.46 -9.03
CA HIS A 13 1.03 27.26 -8.04
C HIS A 13 1.33 26.10 -7.08
N LEU A 14 1.96 25.03 -7.55
CA LEU A 14 2.38 23.91 -6.71
C LEU A 14 3.57 24.30 -5.85
N LEU A 15 4.52 25.04 -6.41
CA LEU A 15 5.67 25.52 -5.64
C LEU A 15 5.21 26.44 -4.50
N LYS A 16 4.32 27.40 -4.78
CA LYS A 16 3.73 28.27 -3.74
C LYS A 16 3.03 27.48 -2.65
N ARG A 17 2.28 26.44 -3.01
CA ARG A 17 1.59 25.57 -2.04
C ARG A 17 2.57 24.75 -1.22
N LEU A 18 3.61 24.22 -1.85
CA LEU A 18 4.69 23.50 -1.16
C LEU A 18 5.38 24.43 -0.15
N ASP A 19 5.60 25.69 -0.52
CA ASP A 19 6.25 26.70 0.31
C ASP A 19 5.44 27.09 1.55
N GLN A 20 4.11 27.01 1.48
CA GLN A 20 3.21 27.25 2.60
C GLN A 20 3.23 26.11 3.63
N VAL A 21 3.49 24.88 3.20
CA VAL A 21 3.39 23.68 4.04
C VAL A 21 4.77 23.23 4.53
N VAL A 22 5.81 23.37 3.70
CA VAL A 22 7.12 22.78 3.92
C VAL A 22 8.19 23.87 4.03
N LYS A 23 8.95 23.84 5.12
CA LYS A 23 10.09 24.75 5.32
C LYS A 23 11.11 24.58 4.18
N ARG A 24 11.75 25.68 3.75
CA ARG A 24 12.69 25.69 2.60
C ARG A 24 13.75 24.59 2.63
N ARG A 25 14.30 24.25 3.80
CA ARG A 25 15.34 23.22 3.95
C ARG A 25 14.84 21.77 3.89
N GLN A 26 13.52 21.55 3.88
CA GLN A 26 12.89 20.22 3.90
C GLN A 26 12.23 19.86 2.56
N ARG A 27 12.25 20.76 1.56
CA ARG A 27 11.59 20.52 0.27
C ARG A 27 12.14 19.31 -0.47
N SER A 28 13.47 19.13 -0.47
CA SER A 28 14.09 18.00 -1.16
C SER A 28 13.65 16.67 -0.56
N ASP A 29 13.59 16.59 0.77
CA ASP A 29 13.20 15.35 1.46
C ASP A 29 11.69 15.09 1.25
N PHE A 30 10.86 16.13 1.33
CA PHE A 30 9.43 16.02 1.05
C PHE A 30 9.14 15.54 -0.38
N VAL A 31 9.85 16.09 -1.38
CA VAL A 31 9.68 15.66 -2.77
C VAL A 31 10.18 14.23 -2.96
N ALA A 32 11.29 13.85 -2.34
CA ALA A 32 11.80 12.49 -2.41
C ALA A 32 10.80 11.48 -1.84
N GLU A 33 10.21 11.76 -0.67
CA GLU A 33 9.18 10.93 -0.05
C GLU A 33 7.94 10.81 -0.95
N ALA A 34 7.44 11.93 -1.48
CA ALA A 34 6.29 11.93 -2.38
C ALA A 34 6.54 11.13 -3.68
N VAL A 35 7.77 11.20 -4.22
CA VAL A 35 8.18 10.40 -5.39
C VAL A 35 8.23 8.92 -5.03
N GLU A 36 8.82 8.55 -3.90
CA GLU A 36 8.89 7.15 -3.44
C GLU A 36 7.48 6.56 -3.25
N GLU A 37 6.59 7.29 -2.59
CA GLU A 37 5.19 6.87 -2.44
C GLU A 37 4.50 6.67 -3.78
N LYS A 38 4.69 7.61 -4.72
CA LYS A 38 4.06 7.53 -6.04
C LYS A 38 4.60 6.35 -6.84
N LEU A 39 5.92 6.13 -6.83
CA LEU A 39 6.56 5.00 -7.50
C LEU A 39 6.07 3.67 -6.91
N LYS A 40 5.98 3.57 -5.58
CA LYS A 40 5.45 2.37 -4.91
C LYS A 40 4.01 2.07 -5.34
N ARG A 41 3.15 3.09 -5.42
CA ARG A 41 1.76 2.93 -5.91
C ARG A 41 1.73 2.47 -7.36
N LEU A 42 2.55 3.09 -8.23
CA LEU A 42 2.64 2.69 -9.65
C LEU A 42 3.15 1.25 -9.81
N GLY A 43 4.18 0.88 -9.06
CA GLY A 43 4.72 -0.48 -9.04
C GLY A 43 3.68 -1.51 -8.58
N ALA A 44 2.92 -1.21 -7.52
CA ALA A 44 1.82 -2.07 -7.07
C ALA A 44 0.74 -2.22 -8.15
N HIS A 45 0.34 -1.14 -8.83
CA HIS A 45 -0.61 -1.22 -9.94
C HIS A 45 -0.09 -2.05 -11.11
N GLN A 46 1.19 -1.93 -11.44
CA GLN A 46 1.80 -2.72 -12.51
C GLN A 46 1.87 -4.20 -12.13
N ALA A 47 2.26 -4.52 -10.90
CA ALA A 47 2.25 -5.88 -10.39
C ALA A 47 0.85 -6.49 -10.44
N LEU A 48 -0.18 -5.75 -10.00
CA LEU A 48 -1.58 -6.18 -10.10
C LEU A 48 -2.02 -6.46 -11.53
N LYS A 49 -1.57 -5.65 -12.51
CA LYS A 49 -1.82 -5.92 -13.93
C LYS A 49 -1.14 -7.19 -14.42
N GLN A 50 0.11 -7.44 -14.01
CA GLN A 50 0.85 -8.64 -14.40
C GLN A 50 0.22 -9.92 -13.85
N VAL A 51 -0.34 -9.86 -12.63
CA VAL A 51 -1.04 -11.00 -12.01
C VAL A 51 -2.55 -10.99 -12.29
N ALA A 52 -3.03 -10.18 -13.22
CA ALA A 52 -4.46 -10.17 -13.54
C ALA A 52 -4.88 -11.54 -14.09
N GLY A 53 -5.88 -12.16 -13.46
CA GLY A 53 -6.38 -13.47 -13.87
C GLY A 53 -5.71 -14.68 -13.21
N ILE A 54 -4.75 -14.49 -12.28
CA ILE A 54 -4.12 -15.62 -11.57
C ILE A 54 -5.11 -16.52 -10.81
N TRP A 55 -6.29 -16.01 -10.47
CA TRP A 55 -7.35 -16.74 -9.75
C TRP A 55 -8.54 -17.05 -10.64
N ARG A 56 -8.37 -17.05 -11.97
CA ARG A 56 -9.45 -17.33 -12.92
C ARG A 56 -10.06 -18.72 -12.74
N ASP A 57 -9.25 -19.68 -12.30
CA ASP A 57 -9.69 -21.07 -12.07
C ASP A 57 -10.35 -21.29 -10.71
N ARG A 58 -10.49 -20.25 -9.87
CA ARG A 58 -11.17 -20.35 -8.58
C ARG A 58 -12.64 -20.00 -8.71
N ASP A 59 -13.48 -21.03 -8.57
CA ASP A 59 -14.93 -20.88 -8.62
C ASP A 59 -15.51 -20.09 -7.43
N ASP A 60 -14.84 -20.11 -6.28
CA ASP A 60 -15.29 -19.45 -5.05
C ASP A 60 -14.86 -17.99 -4.92
N LEU A 61 -14.42 -17.35 -6.02
CA LEU A 61 -13.99 -15.95 -6.09
C LEU A 61 -14.50 -15.21 -7.35
N LYS A 62 -15.52 -15.76 -8.03
CA LYS A 62 -16.03 -15.22 -9.31
C LYS A 62 -16.87 -13.96 -9.17
N THR A 63 -17.55 -13.79 -8.03
CA THR A 63 -18.43 -12.65 -7.76
C THR A 63 -18.03 -11.90 -6.49
N ASP A 64 -18.48 -10.66 -6.35
CA ASP A 64 -18.28 -9.87 -5.12
C ASP A 64 -18.84 -10.56 -3.87
N ALA A 65 -19.95 -11.30 -4.03
CA ALA A 65 -20.54 -12.10 -2.96
C ALA A 65 -19.63 -13.27 -2.54
N ASP A 66 -18.99 -13.92 -3.52
CA ASP A 66 -18.05 -15.02 -3.27
C ASP A 66 -16.79 -14.52 -2.56
N VAL A 67 -16.24 -13.40 -3.05
CA VAL A 67 -15.10 -12.71 -2.41
C VAL A 67 -15.45 -12.31 -0.98
N THR A 68 -16.63 -11.73 -0.76
CA THR A 68 -17.10 -11.33 0.58
C THR A 68 -17.21 -12.54 1.51
N ARG A 69 -17.78 -13.65 1.02
CA ARG A 69 -17.89 -14.90 1.79
C ARG A 69 -16.52 -15.48 2.11
N TYR A 70 -15.62 -15.49 1.14
CA TYR A 70 -14.23 -15.95 1.31
C TYR A 70 -13.50 -15.13 2.38
N VAL A 71 -13.56 -13.80 2.29
CA VAL A 71 -12.93 -12.89 3.28
C VAL A 71 -13.54 -13.07 4.67
N LYS A 72 -14.87 -13.24 4.77
CA LYS A 72 -15.54 -13.50 6.06
C LYS A 72 -15.03 -14.79 6.71
N ARG A 73 -14.93 -15.89 5.93
CA ARG A 73 -14.36 -17.15 6.43
C ARG A 73 -12.91 -16.98 6.87
N LEU A 74 -12.08 -16.34 6.03
CA LEU A 74 -10.66 -16.11 6.32
C LEU A 74 -10.46 -15.36 7.65
N ARG A 75 -11.24 -14.29 7.88
CA ARG A 75 -11.21 -13.52 9.14
C ARG A 75 -11.65 -14.35 10.34
N ALA A 76 -12.71 -15.16 10.20
CA ALA A 76 -13.19 -16.02 11.27
C ALA A 76 -12.16 -17.08 11.67
N THR A 77 -11.51 -17.73 10.70
CA THR A 77 -10.42 -18.69 10.96
C THR A 77 -9.23 -18.03 11.64
N GLY A 78 -8.85 -16.82 11.20
CA GLY A 78 -7.78 -16.04 11.82
C GLY A 78 -8.07 -15.68 13.28
N ALA A 79 -9.29 -15.22 13.59
CA ALA A 79 -9.72 -14.90 14.95
C ALA A 79 -9.70 -16.13 15.86
N ALA A 80 -10.22 -17.27 15.38
CA ALA A 80 -10.19 -18.52 16.12
C ALA A 80 -8.75 -18.98 16.42
N ARG A 81 -7.82 -18.85 15.45
CA ARG A 81 -6.40 -19.16 15.65
C ARG A 81 -5.77 -18.24 16.71
N ALA A 82 -6.02 -16.93 16.63
CA ALA A 82 -5.50 -15.98 17.61
C ALA A 82 -5.99 -16.28 19.03
N GLN A 83 -7.26 -16.70 19.18
CA GLN A 83 -7.82 -17.08 20.46
C GLN A 83 -7.19 -18.35 21.04
N ARG A 84 -6.93 -19.37 20.21
CA ARG A 84 -6.21 -20.59 20.62
C ARG A 84 -4.80 -20.26 21.14
N LEU A 85 -4.05 -19.44 20.42
CA LEU A 85 -2.71 -19.02 20.81
C LEU A 85 -2.70 -18.23 22.12
N LYS A 86 -3.70 -17.35 22.33
CA LYS A 86 -3.88 -16.64 23.61
C LYS A 86 -4.19 -17.59 24.77
N LYS A 87 -5.03 -18.62 24.54
CA LYS A 87 -5.37 -19.63 25.56
C LYS A 87 -4.14 -20.47 25.92
N ALA A 88 -3.36 -20.91 24.93
CA ALA A 88 -2.13 -21.68 25.15
C ALA A 88 -1.08 -20.90 25.96
N ARG A 89 -0.98 -19.58 25.78
CA ARG A 89 -0.08 -18.69 26.54
C ARG A 89 -0.51 -18.38 27.97
N ARG A 90 -1.77 -18.66 28.35
CA ARG A 90 -2.32 -18.41 29.69
C ARG A 90 -2.41 -19.68 30.55
N GLY A 91 -2.21 -20.84 29.95
CA GLY A 91 -2.35 -22.15 30.61
C GLY A 91 -1.03 -22.91 30.76
N GLY A 92 0.11 -22.25 30.56
CA GLY A 92 1.45 -22.73 30.89
C GLY A 92 2.18 -21.64 31.65
#